data_AF-A0A7W1V094-F1
#
_entry.id   AF-A0A7W1V094-F1
#
_cell.length_a   1.000
_cell.length_b   1.000
_cell.length_c   1.000
_cell.angle_alpha   90.00
_cell.angle_beta   90.00
_cell.angle_gamma   90.00
#
_symmetry.space_group_name_H-M   'P 1'
#
loop_
_entity.id
_entity.type
_entity.pdbx_description
1 polymer ?
#
loop_
_entity_poly.entity_id
_entity_poly.type
_entity_poly.pdbx_seq_one_letter_code
_entity_poly.pdbx_strand_id
1 'polypeptide(L)'
;MKNLNLKLVGTLAFFLLSVSAFSQNWRIGGNNTAQLAGNPPILGTVAGNNNPLMIHTNGTQRMIITQQGRVGIGAQAPTTLLQVDGQPLITGDLFRTIGPGNLDNVWRMETPGIPIT
;
A
#
# COMPACT_ATOMS: atom_id res chain seq x y z
N MET A 1 -9.89 60.76 -9.40
CA MET A 1 -9.77 59.29 -9.32
C MET A 1 -8.28 58.97 -9.31
N LYS A 2 -7.74 58.36 -8.23
CA LYS A 2 -6.29 58.12 -8.10
C LYS A 2 -5.90 56.94 -9.01
N ASN A 3 -4.99 57.17 -9.96
CA ASN A 3 -4.54 56.13 -10.88
C ASN A 3 -3.74 55.07 -10.12
N LEU A 4 -4.12 53.80 -10.27
CA LEU A 4 -3.40 52.67 -9.68
C LEU A 4 -1.99 52.58 -10.29
N ASN A 5 -0.96 52.44 -9.44
CA ASN A 5 0.42 52.35 -9.89
C ASN A 5 0.68 50.96 -10.47
N LEU A 6 0.84 50.87 -11.79
CA LEU A 6 1.03 49.60 -12.51
C LEU A 6 2.27 48.82 -12.02
N LYS A 7 3.30 49.52 -11.50
CA LYS A 7 4.46 48.88 -10.87
C LYS A 7 4.07 48.19 -9.56
N LEU A 8 3.20 48.80 -8.77
CA LEU A 8 2.72 48.25 -7.50
C LEU A 8 1.76 47.06 -7.71
N VAL A 9 0.89 47.14 -8.74
CA VAL A 9 -0.02 46.05 -9.13
C VAL A 9 0.76 44.87 -9.72
N GLY A 10 1.78 45.14 -10.55
CA GLY A 10 2.62 44.11 -11.15
C GLY A 10 3.42 43.31 -10.12
N THR A 11 4.02 43.97 -9.12
CA THR A 11 4.77 43.27 -8.06
C THR A 11 3.85 42.48 -7.11
N LEU A 12 2.65 43.01 -6.80
CA LEU A 12 1.67 42.33 -5.95
C LEU A 12 1.07 41.09 -6.65
N ALA A 13 0.75 41.18 -7.94
CA ALA A 13 0.25 40.04 -8.72
C ALA A 13 1.30 38.93 -8.87
N PHE A 14 2.59 39.27 -9.03
CA PHE A 14 3.67 38.30 -9.10
C PHE A 14 3.87 37.54 -7.77
N PHE A 15 3.69 38.22 -6.63
CA PHE A 15 3.77 37.60 -5.29
C PHE A 15 2.53 36.75 -4.93
N LEU A 16 1.36 37.07 -5.51
CA LEU A 16 0.13 36.28 -5.36
C LEU A 16 0.03 35.06 -6.30
N LEU A 17 0.80 35.04 -7.39
CA LEU A 17 0.82 33.94 -8.37
C LEU A 17 1.98 32.94 -8.16
N SER A 18 2.96 33.23 -7.30
CA SER A 18 4.20 32.44 -7.16
C SER A 18 4.26 31.52 -5.94
N VAL A 19 3.15 30.89 -5.53
CA VAL A 19 3.20 29.69 -4.67
C VAL A 19 2.51 28.53 -5.35
N SER A 20 3.07 28.09 -6.48
CA SER A 20 2.96 26.70 -6.89
C SER A 20 4.20 25.99 -6.35
N ALA A 21 4.04 25.27 -5.24
CA ALA A 21 5.12 24.50 -4.62
C ALA A 21 5.56 23.36 -5.56
N PHE A 22 6.48 23.64 -6.48
CA PHE A 22 7.21 22.61 -7.22
C PHE A 22 8.34 22.08 -6.35
N SER A 23 7.98 21.18 -5.44
CA SER A 23 8.92 20.19 -4.93
C SER A 23 8.16 18.89 -4.70
N GLN A 24 8.04 18.08 -5.75
CA GLN A 24 7.72 16.65 -5.62
C GLN A 24 9.00 15.88 -5.30
N ASN A 25 9.79 16.37 -4.33
CA ASN A 25 10.79 15.52 -3.70
C ASN A 25 10.00 14.40 -3.03
N TRP A 26 10.34 13.13 -3.30
CA TRP A 26 9.74 11.99 -2.62
C TRP A 26 9.87 12.21 -1.11
N ARG A 27 8.81 12.69 -0.47
CA ARG A 27 8.72 12.70 0.99
C ARG A 27 8.60 11.24 1.38
N ILE A 28 9.42 10.78 2.32
CA ILE A 28 9.44 9.39 2.81
C ILE A 28 8.04 8.91 3.28
N GLY A 29 7.07 9.84 3.48
CA GLY A 29 5.68 9.59 3.85
C GLY A 29 4.61 9.76 2.77
N GLY A 30 4.91 9.60 1.47
CA GLY A 30 3.89 9.49 0.41
C GLY A 30 2.96 10.71 0.19
N ASN A 31 1.85 10.49 -0.52
CA ASN A 31 0.83 11.50 -0.89
C ASN A 31 -0.14 11.79 0.27
N ASN A 32 0.36 12.37 1.36
CA ASN A 32 -0.49 12.76 2.48
C ASN A 32 -0.93 14.24 2.34
N THR A 33 -2.20 14.47 2.00
CA THR A 33 -2.82 15.81 1.98
C THR A 33 -3.06 16.38 3.37
N ALA A 34 -2.85 15.58 4.43
CA ALA A 34 -2.99 15.94 5.83
C ALA A 34 -1.66 15.78 6.58
N GLN A 35 -0.54 16.22 5.99
CA GLN A 35 0.70 16.45 6.75
C GLN A 35 0.60 17.72 7.64
N LEU A 36 -0.56 17.92 8.25
CA LEU A 36 -0.90 18.95 9.20
C LEU A 36 -1.52 18.23 10.40
N ALA A 37 -0.98 18.45 11.60
CA ALA A 37 -1.40 17.92 12.91
C ALA A 37 -0.84 16.56 13.39
N GLY A 38 0.49 16.43 13.45
CA GLY A 38 1.14 15.54 14.44
C GLY A 38 1.10 14.02 14.19
N ASN A 39 0.57 13.56 13.05
CA ASN A 39 0.56 12.15 12.70
C ASN A 39 1.90 11.72 12.06
N PRO A 40 2.45 10.53 12.36
CA PRO A 40 3.68 10.05 11.73
C PRO A 40 3.50 9.92 10.20
N PRO A 41 4.58 10.07 9.42
CA PRO A 41 4.54 9.84 7.97
C PRO A 41 4.11 8.39 7.70
N ILE A 42 3.15 8.20 6.80
CA ILE A 42 2.67 6.87 6.38
C ILE A 42 2.89 6.68 4.88
N LEU A 43 3.26 5.46 4.47
CA LEU A 43 3.22 5.09 3.06
C LEU A 43 1.83 4.47 2.77
N GLY A 44 0.86 5.30 2.42
CA GLY A 44 -0.51 4.82 2.16
C GLY A 44 -1.57 5.92 2.26
N THR A 45 -2.83 5.51 2.43
CA THR A 45 -3.99 6.40 2.63
C THR A 45 -4.48 6.40 4.08
N VAL A 46 -5.27 7.42 4.44
CA VAL A 46 -5.92 7.56 5.75
C VAL A 46 -7.41 7.20 5.67
N ALA A 47 -8.06 7.03 6.82
CA ALA A 47 -9.49 6.77 6.91
C ALA A 47 -10.32 7.78 6.08
N GLY A 48 -11.29 7.28 5.32
CA GLY A 48 -12.09 8.06 4.37
C GLY A 48 -11.52 8.11 2.95
N ASN A 49 -10.24 7.80 2.76
CA ASN A 49 -9.61 7.70 1.45
C ASN A 49 -9.41 6.23 1.08
N ASN A 50 -10.45 5.63 0.49
CA ASN A 50 -10.51 4.24 0.08
C ASN A 50 -9.75 3.99 -1.24
N ASN A 51 -8.50 4.42 -1.33
CA ASN A 51 -7.63 4.08 -2.46
C ASN A 51 -6.62 3.01 -2.03
N PRO A 52 -6.28 2.06 -2.92
CA PRO A 52 -5.26 1.06 -2.63
C PRO A 52 -3.86 1.68 -2.70
N LEU A 53 -2.89 1.04 -2.04
CA LEU A 53 -1.48 1.32 -2.25
C LEU A 53 -0.98 0.45 -3.40
N MET A 54 -0.55 1.06 -4.51
CA MET A 54 -0.06 0.35 -5.69
C MET A 54 1.42 0.64 -5.94
N ILE A 55 2.18 -0.40 -6.28
CA ILE A 55 3.57 -0.30 -6.71
C ILE A 55 3.64 -0.69 -8.19
N HIS A 56 4.12 0.22 -9.04
CA HIS A 56 4.26 0.02 -10.47
C HIS A 56 5.73 0.04 -10.90
N THR A 57 6.03 -0.74 -11.94
CA THR A 57 7.29 -0.61 -12.69
C THR A 57 6.94 -0.62 -14.17
N ASN A 58 7.50 0.30 -14.97
CA ASN A 58 7.21 0.40 -16.39
C ASN A 58 5.68 0.47 -16.70
N GLY A 59 4.93 1.24 -15.91
CA GLY A 59 3.47 1.37 -16.05
C GLY A 59 2.65 0.18 -15.55
N THR A 60 3.25 -0.98 -15.31
CA THR A 60 2.55 -2.21 -14.85
C THR A 60 2.52 -2.30 -13.32
N GLN A 61 1.35 -2.59 -12.74
CA GLN A 61 1.21 -2.90 -11.32
C GLN A 61 1.95 -4.22 -10.99
N ARG A 62 2.87 -4.16 -10.03
CA ARG A 62 3.65 -5.31 -9.53
C ARG A 62 3.19 -5.78 -8.16
N MET A 63 2.77 -4.86 -7.31
CA MET A 63 2.22 -5.17 -5.99
C MET A 63 1.08 -4.20 -5.66
N ILE A 64 0.07 -4.69 -4.93
CA ILE A 64 -1.05 -3.90 -4.43
C ILE A 64 -1.36 -4.27 -2.99
N ILE A 65 -1.72 -3.27 -2.18
CA ILE A 65 -2.47 -3.46 -0.94
C ILE A 65 -3.85 -2.82 -1.15
N THR A 66 -4.90 -3.63 -1.18
CA THR A 66 -6.26 -3.13 -1.38
C THR A 66 -6.74 -2.35 -0.17
N GLN A 67 -7.84 -1.62 -0.33
CA GLN A 67 -8.53 -0.93 0.77
C GLN A 67 -8.97 -1.89 1.88
N GLN A 68 -9.13 -3.18 1.55
CA GLN A 68 -9.49 -4.23 2.49
C GLN A 68 -8.26 -4.87 3.17
N GLY A 69 -7.06 -4.32 2.93
CA GLY A 69 -5.81 -4.83 3.49
C GLY A 69 -5.26 -6.08 2.80
N ARG A 70 -5.76 -6.43 1.61
CA ARG A 70 -5.30 -7.63 0.89
C ARG A 70 -4.07 -7.30 0.05
N VAL A 71 -3.04 -8.12 0.18
CA VAL A 71 -1.77 -7.96 -0.51
C VAL A 71 -1.75 -8.84 -1.76
N GLY A 72 -1.59 -8.22 -2.93
CA GLY A 72 -1.38 -8.89 -4.20
C GLY A 72 0.05 -8.67 -4.69
N ILE A 73 0.75 -9.72 -5.10
CA ILE A 73 2.03 -9.66 -5.83
C ILE A 73 1.80 -10.30 -7.19
N GLY A 74 1.93 -9.54 -8.27
CA GLY A 74 1.50 -9.96 -9.62
C GLY A 74 -0.02 -10.00 -9.80
N ALA A 75 -0.79 -10.21 -8.73
CA ALA A 75 -2.26 -10.23 -8.75
C ALA A 75 -2.84 -8.81 -8.77
N GLN A 76 -3.78 -8.54 -9.70
CA GLN A 76 -4.45 -7.23 -9.81
C GLN A 76 -5.55 -7.04 -8.76
N ALA A 77 -6.27 -8.12 -8.44
CA ALA A 77 -7.41 -8.12 -7.52
C ALA A 77 -7.30 -9.32 -6.56
N PRO A 78 -6.50 -9.22 -5.49
CA PRO A 78 -6.28 -10.33 -4.58
C PRO A 78 -7.58 -10.76 -3.86
N THR A 79 -7.90 -12.06 -3.89
CA THR A 79 -9.10 -12.65 -3.25
C THR A 79 -8.82 -13.24 -1.88
N THR A 80 -7.57 -13.25 -1.44
CA THR A 80 -7.10 -13.67 -0.11
C THR A 80 -6.28 -12.56 0.55
N LEU A 81 -5.92 -12.71 1.82
CA LEU A 81 -5.09 -11.72 2.53
C LEU A 81 -3.72 -11.51 1.88
N LEU A 82 -3.12 -12.59 1.39
CA LEU A 82 -1.91 -12.57 0.58
C LEU A 82 -2.13 -13.46 -0.64
N GLN A 83 -1.98 -12.91 -1.84
CA GLN A 83 -2.03 -13.63 -3.10
C GLN A 83 -0.80 -13.29 -3.94
N VAL A 84 -0.04 -14.31 -4.31
CA VAL A 84 1.07 -14.21 -5.26
C VAL A 84 0.64 -14.89 -6.55
N ASP A 85 0.51 -14.12 -7.63
CA ASP A 85 0.19 -14.64 -8.96
C ASP A 85 1.50 -14.99 -9.70
N GLY A 86 1.95 -16.23 -9.51
CA GLY A 86 3.21 -16.75 -10.03
C GLY A 86 3.74 -17.95 -9.25
N GLN A 87 4.99 -18.32 -9.51
CA GLN A 87 5.71 -19.38 -8.80
C GLN A 87 6.65 -18.74 -7.76
N PRO A 88 6.23 -18.57 -6.49
CA PRO A 88 7.09 -18.00 -5.48
C PRO A 88 8.21 -18.98 -5.12
N LEU A 89 9.45 -18.49 -5.06
CA LEU A 89 10.51 -19.20 -4.36
C LEU A 89 10.32 -18.98 -2.86
N ILE A 90 10.04 -20.05 -2.13
CA ILE A 90 9.93 -20.04 -0.67
C ILE A 90 11.14 -20.83 -0.15
N THR A 91 12.07 -20.14 0.50
CA THR A 91 13.33 -20.73 1.00
C THR A 91 13.22 -21.28 2.42
N GLY A 92 12.07 -21.13 3.08
CA GLY A 92 11.80 -21.64 4.43
C GLY A 92 10.50 -22.45 4.51
N ASP A 93 10.04 -22.72 5.72
CA ASP A 93 8.86 -23.55 5.95
C ASP A 93 7.57 -22.86 5.48
N LEU A 94 6.85 -23.52 4.57
CA LEU A 94 5.48 -23.16 4.23
C LEU A 94 4.53 -23.97 5.11
N PHE A 95 4.06 -23.38 6.22
CA PHE A 95 2.96 -23.96 6.99
C PHE A 95 1.64 -23.70 6.26
N ARG A 96 1.18 -24.69 5.50
CA ARG A 96 -0.19 -24.69 4.98
C ARG A 96 -1.09 -25.39 5.99
N THR A 97 -1.83 -24.62 6.80
CA THR A 97 -2.98 -25.17 7.52
C THR A 97 -4.05 -25.46 6.49
N ILE A 98 -4.07 -26.69 6.03
CA ILE A 98 -5.06 -27.17 5.09
C ILE A 98 -6.31 -27.51 5.90
N GLY A 99 -7.44 -26.91 5.51
CA GLY A 99 -8.74 -27.27 6.05
C GLY A 99 -9.03 -28.77 5.85
N PRO A 100 -10.05 -29.32 6.54
CA PRO A 100 -10.35 -30.74 6.52
C PRO A 100 -10.66 -31.19 5.08
N GLY A 101 -9.70 -31.84 4.43
CA GLY A 101 -9.84 -32.25 3.04
C GLY A 101 -8.56 -32.25 2.21
N ASN A 102 -7.42 -31.86 2.78
CA ASN A 102 -6.15 -32.01 2.08
C ASN A 102 -5.13 -32.58 3.06
N LEU A 103 -4.84 -33.87 2.87
CA LEU A 103 -3.94 -34.68 3.68
C LEU A 103 -2.59 -34.79 2.97
N ASP A 104 -2.02 -33.67 2.53
CA ASP A 104 -0.63 -33.64 2.09
C ASP A 104 0.27 -33.66 3.36
N ASN A 105 0.32 -34.82 4.01
CA ASN A 105 1.38 -35.29 4.90
C ASN A 105 1.82 -34.36 6.04
N VAL A 106 0.90 -33.79 6.81
CA VAL A 106 1.24 -33.42 8.19
C VAL A 106 1.40 -34.73 8.96
N TRP A 107 2.63 -35.18 9.14
CA TRP A 107 2.95 -36.32 9.99
C TRP A 107 2.48 -36.02 11.41
N ARG A 108 1.25 -36.42 11.73
CA ARG A 108 0.79 -36.50 13.11
C ARG A 108 1.43 -37.78 13.66
N MET A 109 2.25 -37.65 14.70
CA MET A 109 2.56 -38.79 15.55
C MET A 109 1.24 -39.21 16.19
N GLU A 110 0.50 -40.13 15.56
CA GLU A 110 -0.50 -40.87 16.29
C GLU A 110 0.27 -41.79 17.23
N THR A 111 0.07 -41.61 18.53
CA THR A 111 0.57 -42.56 19.51
C THR A 111 0.09 -43.94 19.08
N PRO A 112 0.99 -44.92 18.87
CA PRO A 112 0.58 -46.26 18.47
C PRO A 112 -0.56 -46.72 19.37
N GLY A 113 -1.69 -47.09 18.76
CA GLY A 113 -2.89 -47.47 19.50
C GLY A 113 -2.53 -48.49 20.57
N ILE A 114 -2.78 -48.13 21.83
CA ILE A 114 -2.67 -49.08 22.94
C ILE A 114 -3.77 -50.12 22.70
N PRO A 115 -3.45 -51.42 22.53
CA PRO A 115 -4.46 -52.45 22.42
C PRO A 115 -5.28 -52.48 23.71
N ILE A 116 -6.57 -52.16 23.64
CA ILE A 116 -7.50 -52.47 24.72
C ILE A 116 -7.76 -53.98 24.68
N THR A 117 -7.29 -54.68 25.70
CA THR A 117 -7.64 -56.08 25.98
C THR A 117 -8.74 -56.10 27.02
#